data_AF-A0A5C9C6S6-F1
#
_entry.id   AF-A0A5C9C6S6-F1
#
_cell.length_a   1.000
_cell.length_b   1.000
_cell.length_c   1.000
_cell.angle_alpha   90.00
_cell.angle_beta   90.00
_cell.angle_gamma   90.00
#
_symmetry.space_group_name_H-M   'P 1'
#
loop_
_entity.id
_entity.type
_entity.pdbx_description
1 polymer ?
#
loop_
_entity_poly.entity_id
_entity_poly.type
_entity_poly.pdbx_seq_one_letter_code
_entity_poly.pdbx_strand_id
1 'polypeptide(L)'
;AAVFYGLASAFQRQARCVHFATVMACGSLWQLMTYFGFSADAYLLTFAGIGLLLLIAYRFSVLEQTAAAPLTEAAFKAANSLLSVAFVSSVFRGLGRLMSDALSSTDKVQWGFVGFSVTMLVIAMLAVAIVKVSSWRRWYVVQVVAQGALTLLALHKLIDLSPWQQVELFSVIVGLLLLAVGHLGWYREQDRESDLVSMSLFFGALLAAVPLAIATWIDRHHGHFLIANEAGFLFVSVLLLGTGLVFQLKSTTLVGSLATALYFITLLLLVEWSHVNTVAKLITVGGGTLFGGGLILAFFRDRLLALPERIKNREGIFKVMNWR
;
A
#
# COMPACT_ATOMS: atom_id res chain seq x y z
N ALA A 1 -20.69 2.26 34.07
CA ALA A 1 -20.68 3.60 33.46
C ALA A 1 -20.90 3.58 31.94
N ALA A 2 -20.09 2.86 31.15
CA ALA A 2 -20.25 2.78 29.70
C ALA A 2 -21.66 2.34 29.26
N VAL A 3 -22.18 1.26 29.84
CA VAL A 3 -23.56 0.76 29.57
C VAL A 3 -24.60 1.81 29.94
N PHE A 4 -24.46 2.48 31.08
CA PHE A 4 -25.39 3.52 31.52
C PHE A 4 -25.46 4.69 30.53
N TYR A 5 -24.32 5.25 30.13
CA TYR A 5 -24.29 6.33 29.14
C TYR A 5 -24.70 5.86 27.74
N GLY A 6 -24.42 4.61 27.38
CA GLY A 6 -24.89 3.99 26.14
C GLY A 6 -26.42 3.91 26.09
N LEU A 7 -27.05 3.38 27.14
CA LEU A 7 -28.51 3.36 27.28
C LEU A 7 -29.09 4.77 27.30
N ALA A 8 -28.49 5.69 28.06
CA ALA A 8 -28.92 7.08 28.09
C ALA A 8 -28.84 7.73 26.69
N SER A 9 -27.82 7.42 25.90
CA SER A 9 -27.70 7.92 24.52
C SER A 9 -28.80 7.36 23.60
N ALA A 10 -29.19 6.10 23.78
CA ALA A 10 -30.26 5.47 23.01
C ALA A 10 -31.62 6.09 23.33
N PHE A 11 -31.90 6.37 24.60
CA PHE A 11 -33.20 6.91 25.03
C PHE A 11 -33.31 8.43 24.86
N GLN A 12 -32.28 9.19 25.21
CA GLN A 12 -32.36 10.66 25.25
C GLN A 12 -31.90 11.33 23.95
N ARG A 13 -31.27 10.59 23.03
CA ARG A 13 -30.74 11.10 21.75
C ARG A 13 -29.80 12.31 21.88
N GLN A 14 -29.17 12.49 23.05
CA GLN A 14 -28.23 13.59 23.28
C GLN A 14 -26.80 13.21 22.85
N ALA A 15 -26.19 14.01 21.98
CA ALA A 15 -24.83 13.77 21.48
C ALA A 15 -23.76 13.71 22.59
N ARG A 16 -23.95 14.45 23.70
CA ARG A 16 -23.03 14.44 24.85
C ARG A 16 -22.92 13.06 25.49
N CYS A 17 -24.03 12.33 25.61
CA CYS A 17 -24.04 10.98 26.19
C CYS A 17 -23.20 10.00 25.37
N VAL A 18 -23.16 10.15 24.04
CA VAL A 18 -22.33 9.30 23.17
C VAL A 18 -20.84 9.52 23.46
N HIS A 19 -20.39 10.77 23.60
CA HIS A 19 -19.00 11.05 23.93
C HIS A 19 -18.59 10.47 25.29
N PHE A 20 -19.42 10.65 26.32
CA PHE A 20 -19.16 10.06 27.64
C PHE A 20 -19.20 8.53 27.59
N ALA A 21 -20.12 7.93 26.84
CA ALA A 21 -20.17 6.49 26.64
C ALA A 21 -18.88 5.98 25.99
N THR A 22 -18.38 6.65 24.94
CA THR A 22 -17.13 6.28 24.29
C THR A 22 -15.94 6.41 25.21
N VAL A 23 -15.80 7.52 25.94
CA VAL A 23 -14.69 7.72 26.89
C VAL A 23 -14.71 6.66 27.99
N MET A 24 -15.89 6.36 28.54
CA MET A 24 -16.04 5.32 29.57
C MET A 24 -15.78 3.92 29.03
N ALA A 25 -16.21 3.62 27.79
CA ALA A 25 -15.90 2.36 27.13
C ALA A 25 -14.39 2.21 26.92
N CYS A 26 -13.73 3.27 26.45
CA CYS A 26 -12.27 3.31 26.27
C CYS A 26 -11.52 3.13 27.60
N GLY A 27 -11.96 3.80 28.67
CA GLY A 27 -11.41 3.62 30.00
C GLY A 27 -11.60 2.21 30.55
N SER A 28 -12.77 1.61 30.36
CA SER A 28 -13.02 0.22 30.79
C SER A 28 -12.19 -0.79 30.00
N LEU A 29 -12.02 -0.57 28.69
CA LEU A 29 -11.22 -1.43 27.84
C LEU A 29 -9.74 -1.33 28.18
N TRP A 30 -9.26 -0.12 28.47
CA TRP A 30 -7.91 0.10 28.98
C TRP A 30 -7.68 -0.68 30.28
N GLN A 31 -8.57 -0.53 31.26
CA GLN A 31 -8.46 -1.27 32.53
C GLN A 31 -8.46 -2.79 32.32
N LEU A 32 -9.32 -3.30 31.44
CA LEU A 32 -9.39 -4.72 31.11
C LEU A 32 -8.07 -5.21 30.48
N MET A 33 -7.51 -4.45 29.54
CA MET A 33 -6.24 -4.80 28.92
C MET A 33 -5.07 -4.75 29.90
N THR A 34 -5.09 -3.81 30.85
CA THR A 34 -4.11 -3.74 31.95
C THR A 34 -4.24 -4.93 32.88
N TYR A 35 -5.46 -5.35 33.21
CA TYR A 35 -5.70 -6.53 34.03
C TYR A 35 -5.11 -7.80 33.40
N PHE A 36 -5.20 -7.97 32.08
CA PHE A 36 -4.62 -9.10 31.36
C PHE A 36 -3.12 -8.94 31.02
N GLY A 37 -2.48 -7.83 31.42
CA GLY A 37 -1.05 -7.61 31.18
C GLY A 37 -0.68 -7.40 29.72
N PHE A 38 -1.59 -6.87 28.88
CA PHE A 38 -1.28 -6.57 27.49
C PHE A 38 -0.19 -5.50 27.36
N SER A 39 0.60 -5.60 26.29
CA SER A 39 1.65 -4.63 25.98
C SER A 39 1.07 -3.27 25.60
N ALA A 40 1.81 -2.19 25.86
CA ALA A 40 1.40 -0.83 25.48
C ALA A 40 1.12 -0.67 23.97
N ASP A 41 1.73 -1.50 23.10
CA ASP A 41 1.47 -1.53 21.65
C ASP A 41 0.04 -2.02 21.36
N ALA A 42 -0.46 -3.00 22.14
CA ALA A 42 -1.79 -3.55 21.98
C ALA A 42 -2.88 -2.50 22.26
N TYR A 43 -2.73 -1.64 23.28
CA TYR A 43 -3.75 -0.62 23.59
C TYR A 43 -3.93 0.37 22.44
N LEU A 44 -2.82 0.80 21.82
CA LEU A 44 -2.86 1.72 20.69
C LEU A 44 -3.54 1.08 19.48
N LEU A 45 -3.24 -0.20 19.19
CA LEU A 45 -3.91 -0.95 18.13
C LEU A 45 -5.40 -1.11 18.41
N THR A 46 -5.79 -1.41 19.65
CA THR A 46 -7.19 -1.56 20.02
C THR A 46 -7.97 -0.25 19.84
N PHE A 47 -7.41 0.89 20.27
CA PHE A 47 -8.05 2.19 20.04
C PHE A 47 -8.13 2.56 18.56
N ALA A 48 -7.07 2.31 17.80
CA ALA A 48 -7.07 2.53 16.36
C ALA A 48 -8.12 1.65 15.66
N GLY A 49 -8.20 0.37 16.04
CA GLY A 49 -9.16 -0.59 15.52
C GLY A 49 -10.61 -0.21 15.82
N ILE A 50 -10.92 0.18 17.07
CA ILE A 50 -12.27 0.65 17.45
C ILE A 50 -12.63 1.93 16.69
N GLY A 51 -11.70 2.89 16.60
CA GLY A 51 -11.91 4.11 15.83
C GLY A 51 -12.16 3.81 14.35
N LEU A 52 -11.43 2.88 13.75
CA LEU A 52 -11.66 2.45 12.36
C LEU A 52 -13.02 1.77 12.19
N LEU A 53 -13.41 0.88 13.11
CA LEU A 53 -14.73 0.23 13.09
C LEU A 53 -15.86 1.25 13.18
N LEU A 54 -15.73 2.28 14.02
CA LEU A 54 -16.72 3.36 14.10
C LEU A 54 -16.78 4.20 12.80
N LEU A 55 -15.64 4.44 12.13
CA LEU A 55 -15.63 5.09 10.81
C LEU A 55 -16.33 4.24 9.75
N ILE A 56 -16.13 2.91 9.77
CA ILE A 56 -16.80 1.97 8.87
C ILE A 56 -18.31 1.97 9.14
N ALA A 57 -18.73 1.90 10.40
CA ALA A 57 -20.14 1.96 10.79
C ALA A 57 -20.80 3.29 10.36
N TYR A 58 -20.10 4.41 10.55
CA TYR A 58 -20.51 5.70 10.01
C TYR A 58 -20.69 5.66 8.49
N ARG A 59 -19.76 5.04 7.77
CA ARG A 59 -19.81 4.93 6.30
C ARG A 59 -21.04 4.17 5.82
N PHE A 60 -21.40 3.07 6.47
CA PHE A 60 -22.61 2.30 6.16
C PHE A 60 -23.88 3.06 6.50
N SER A 61 -23.93 3.70 7.68
CA SER A 61 -25.13 4.44 8.11
C SER A 61 -25.44 5.64 7.19
N VAL A 62 -24.41 6.30 6.65
CA VAL A 62 -24.59 7.38 5.65
C VAL A 62 -25.15 6.84 4.33
N LEU A 63 -24.82 5.60 3.93
CA LEU A 63 -25.35 5.00 2.71
C LEU A 63 -26.83 4.62 2.85
N GLU A 64 -27.23 4.18 4.04
CA GLU A 64 -28.60 3.73 4.32
C GLU A 64 -29.59 4.87 4.61
N GLN A 65 -29.13 6.14 4.61
CA GLN A 65 -29.96 7.32 4.93
C GLN A 65 -30.81 7.13 6.21
N THR A 66 -30.31 6.38 7.18
CA THR A 66 -31.08 6.07 8.39
C THR A 66 -31.43 7.36 9.14
N ALA A 67 -32.65 7.42 9.70
CA ALA A 67 -33.19 8.58 10.42
C ALA A 67 -32.41 8.99 11.69
N ALA A 68 -31.29 8.33 12.01
CA ALA A 68 -30.47 8.54 13.20
C ALA A 68 -29.27 9.48 12.96
N ALA A 69 -29.46 10.56 12.19
CA ALA A 69 -28.44 11.57 11.90
C ALA A 69 -27.57 12.00 13.10
N PRO A 70 -28.11 12.33 14.30
CA PRO A 70 -27.28 12.80 15.42
C PRO A 70 -26.34 11.71 15.97
N LEU A 71 -26.73 10.43 15.89
CA LEU A 71 -25.90 9.32 16.36
C LEU A 71 -24.70 9.13 15.42
N THR A 72 -24.93 9.28 14.11
CA THR A 72 -23.87 9.15 13.10
C THR A 72 -22.80 10.22 13.23
N GLU A 73 -23.19 11.46 13.55
CA GLU A 73 -22.26 12.56 13.75
C GLU A 73 -21.42 12.35 15.02
N ALA A 74 -22.04 11.91 16.10
CA ALA A 74 -21.35 11.60 17.33
C ALA A 74 -20.36 10.43 17.16
N ALA A 75 -20.77 9.37 16.45
CA ALA A 75 -19.90 8.25 16.11
C ALA A 75 -18.71 8.69 15.24
N PHE A 76 -18.94 9.54 14.23
CA PHE A 76 -17.88 10.11 13.40
C PHE A 76 -16.89 10.93 14.24
N LYS A 77 -17.36 11.83 15.10
CA LYS A 77 -16.50 12.62 15.99
C LYS A 77 -15.70 11.73 16.95
N ALA A 78 -16.34 10.74 17.56
CA ALA A 78 -15.69 9.78 18.45
C ALA A 78 -14.60 8.96 17.72
N ALA A 79 -14.91 8.47 16.51
CA ALA A 79 -13.99 7.72 15.68
C ALA A 79 -12.72 8.53 15.34
N ASN A 80 -12.90 9.78 14.90
CA ASN A 80 -11.79 10.66 14.57
C ASN A 80 -10.92 10.99 15.78
N SER A 81 -11.52 11.21 16.95
CA SER A 81 -10.78 11.44 18.20
C SER A 81 -9.95 10.22 18.59
N LEU A 82 -10.52 9.02 18.56
CA LEU A 82 -9.81 7.79 18.91
C LEU A 82 -8.64 7.50 17.96
N LEU A 83 -8.88 7.60 16.65
CA LEU A 83 -7.82 7.42 15.65
C LEU A 83 -6.72 8.46 15.79
N SER A 84 -7.07 9.73 16.05
CA SER A 84 -6.08 10.80 16.21
C SER A 84 -5.19 10.57 17.42
N VAL A 85 -5.79 10.20 18.57
CA VAL A 85 -5.03 9.86 19.78
C VAL A 85 -4.13 8.65 19.51
N ALA A 86 -4.67 7.57 18.93
CA ALA A 86 -3.89 6.37 18.64
C ALA A 86 -2.71 6.66 17.69
N PHE A 87 -2.94 7.39 16.60
CA PHE A 87 -1.89 7.74 15.64
C PHE A 87 -0.82 8.63 16.26
N VAL A 88 -1.19 9.73 16.92
CA VAL A 88 -0.23 10.64 17.55
C VAL A 88 0.57 9.90 18.63
N SER A 89 -0.08 9.11 19.48
CA SER A 89 0.60 8.32 20.50
C SER A 89 1.55 7.27 19.91
N SER A 90 1.16 6.60 18.81
CA SER A 90 2.04 5.64 18.14
C SER A 90 3.26 6.28 17.49
N VAL A 91 3.14 7.49 16.93
CA VAL A 91 4.29 8.26 16.41
C VAL A 91 5.24 8.59 17.55
N PHE A 92 4.76 9.18 18.64
CA PHE A 92 5.60 9.52 19.79
C PHE A 92 6.27 8.31 20.41
N ARG A 93 5.52 7.22 20.57
CA ARG A 93 6.05 5.95 21.08
C ARG A 93 7.12 5.37 20.17
N GLY A 94 6.91 5.45 18.86
CA GLY A 94 7.86 4.95 17.89
C GLY A 94 9.15 5.77 17.86
N LEU A 95 9.04 7.10 17.86
CA LEU A 95 10.19 7.99 17.97
C LEU A 95 10.94 7.77 19.29
N GLY A 96 10.22 7.59 20.40
CA GLY A 96 10.81 7.27 21.70
C GLY A 96 11.61 5.98 21.68
N ARG A 97 11.10 4.92 21.04
CA ARG A 97 11.83 3.64 20.88
C ARG A 97 13.05 3.76 19.97
N LEU A 98 12.93 4.47 18.86
CA LEU A 98 14.07 4.69 17.95
C LEU A 98 15.16 5.54 18.61
N MET A 99 14.76 6.53 19.42
CA MET A 99 15.68 7.35 20.19
C MET A 99 16.36 6.56 21.31
N SER A 100 15.63 5.69 22.02
CA SER A 100 16.22 4.84 23.06
C SER A 100 17.23 3.84 22.49
N ASP A 101 16.92 3.22 21.35
CA ASP A 101 17.85 2.32 20.63
C ASP A 101 19.11 3.08 20.16
N ALA A 102 18.95 4.31 19.67
CA ALA A 102 20.09 5.16 19.29
C ALA A 102 21.00 5.56 20.48
N LEU A 103 20.44 5.67 21.69
CA LEU A 103 21.17 6.05 22.90
C LEU A 103 21.75 4.85 23.66
N SER A 104 21.09 3.69 23.61
CA SER A 104 21.43 2.49 24.37
C SER A 104 21.51 1.30 23.42
N SER A 105 22.73 0.93 23.02
CA SER A 105 23.01 -0.17 22.08
C SER A 105 22.53 -1.56 22.54
N THR A 106 21.92 -1.68 23.72
CA THR A 106 21.38 -2.91 24.29
C THR A 106 19.94 -3.22 23.85
N ASP A 107 19.11 -2.21 23.57
CA ASP A 107 17.69 -2.41 23.26
C ASP A 107 17.42 -2.39 21.75
N LYS A 108 17.83 -3.47 21.08
CA LYS A 108 17.58 -3.63 19.64
C LYS A 108 16.08 -3.56 19.32
N VAL A 109 15.75 -2.84 18.25
CA VAL A 109 14.41 -2.80 17.69
C VAL A 109 13.91 -4.24 17.44
N GLN A 110 12.74 -4.58 17.96
CA GLN A 110 12.15 -5.90 17.78
C GLN A 110 11.23 -5.93 16.55
N TRP A 111 11.16 -7.06 15.84
CA TRP A 111 10.22 -7.28 14.73
C TRP A 111 8.75 -6.99 15.10
N GLY A 112 8.37 -7.20 16.37
CA GLY A 112 7.04 -6.86 16.88
C GLY A 112 6.70 -5.37 16.76
N PHE A 113 7.69 -4.48 16.91
CA PHE A 113 7.48 -3.05 16.75
C PHE A 113 7.27 -2.66 15.27
N VAL A 114 8.01 -3.29 14.34
CA VAL A 114 7.79 -3.10 12.90
C VAL A 114 6.39 -3.55 12.52
N GLY A 115 5.95 -4.73 12.99
CA GLY A 115 4.58 -5.22 12.76
C GLY A 115 3.51 -4.26 13.29
N PHE A 116 3.73 -3.68 14.47
CA PHE A 116 2.88 -2.63 15.03
C PHE A 116 2.81 -1.38 14.13
N SER A 117 3.95 -0.84 13.70
CA SER A 117 4.01 0.35 12.85
C SER A 117 3.36 0.13 11.47
N VAL A 118 3.59 -1.04 10.85
CA VAL A 118 2.92 -1.44 9.60
C VAL A 118 1.41 -1.51 9.79
N THR A 119 0.93 -2.09 10.89
CA THR A 119 -0.50 -2.19 11.17
C THR A 119 -1.13 -0.81 11.35
N MET A 120 -0.47 0.10 12.08
CA MET A 120 -0.93 1.49 12.24
C MET A 120 -0.95 2.25 10.92
N LEU A 121 0.05 2.04 10.05
CA LEU A 121 0.09 2.60 8.70
C LEU A 121 -1.10 2.11 7.85
N VAL A 122 -1.41 0.81 7.87
CA VAL A 122 -2.57 0.25 7.16
C VAL A 122 -3.88 0.85 7.67
N ILE A 123 -4.05 0.96 8.99
CA ILE A 123 -5.25 1.58 9.58
C ILE A 123 -5.37 3.05 9.15
N ALA A 124 -4.26 3.79 9.10
CA ALA A 124 -4.25 5.18 8.63
C ALA A 124 -4.64 5.29 7.15
N MET A 125 -4.14 4.40 6.28
CA MET A 125 -4.52 4.36 4.86
C MET A 125 -6.00 4.05 4.67
N LEU A 126 -6.54 3.09 5.43
CA LEU A 126 -7.97 2.77 5.41
C LEU A 126 -8.81 3.97 5.88
N ALA A 127 -8.37 4.69 6.91
CA ALA A 127 -9.05 5.91 7.37
C ALA A 127 -9.08 6.99 6.28
N VAL A 128 -7.98 7.21 5.54
CA VAL A 128 -7.93 8.13 4.38
C VAL A 128 -8.95 7.70 3.30
N ALA A 129 -9.07 6.40 3.03
CA ALA A 129 -9.96 5.87 2.00
C ALA A 129 -11.45 6.02 2.37
N ILE A 130 -11.79 5.85 3.65
CA ILE A 130 -13.18 5.88 4.13
C ILE A 130 -13.71 7.32 4.29
N VAL A 131 -12.87 8.26 4.70
CA VAL A 131 -13.30 9.61 5.12
C VAL A 131 -13.56 10.53 3.92
N LYS A 132 -14.81 11.01 3.82
CA LYS A 132 -15.24 11.96 2.78
C LYS A 132 -14.88 13.42 3.09
N VAL A 133 -14.89 13.80 4.37
CA VAL A 133 -14.68 15.20 4.79
C VAL A 133 -13.23 15.62 4.53
N SER A 134 -13.04 16.67 3.72
CA SER A 134 -11.71 17.04 3.22
C SER A 134 -10.72 17.43 4.32
N SER A 135 -11.17 18.07 5.41
CA SER A 135 -10.28 18.46 6.52
C SER A 135 -9.69 17.23 7.22
N TRP A 136 -10.55 16.29 7.61
CA TRP A 136 -10.12 15.03 8.22
C TRP A 136 -9.29 14.15 7.29
N ARG A 137 -9.62 14.14 5.99
CA ARG A 137 -8.80 13.42 5.00
C ARG A 137 -7.38 13.95 4.93
N ARG A 138 -7.18 15.28 4.95
CA ARG A 138 -5.85 15.91 5.00
C ARG A 138 -5.08 15.50 6.26
N TRP A 139 -5.75 15.52 7.41
CA TRP A 139 -5.17 15.06 8.67
C TRP A 139 -4.69 13.60 8.59
N TYR A 140 -5.52 12.70 8.06
CA TYR A 140 -5.11 11.30 7.91
C TYR A 140 -4.00 11.09 6.89
N VAL A 141 -3.92 11.89 5.84
CA VAL A 141 -2.77 11.86 4.91
C VAL A 141 -1.48 12.22 5.64
N VAL A 142 -1.49 13.26 6.48
CA VAL A 142 -0.34 13.62 7.32
C VAL A 142 0.06 12.44 8.23
N GLN A 143 -0.93 11.76 8.82
CA GLN A 143 -0.68 10.58 9.65
C GLN A 143 -0.09 9.41 8.85
N VAL A 144 -0.58 9.14 7.63
CA VAL A 144 0.00 8.11 6.75
C VAL A 144 1.47 8.42 6.44
N VAL A 145 1.81 9.68 6.14
CA VAL A 145 3.20 10.08 5.90
C VAL A 145 4.06 9.89 7.15
N ALA A 146 3.58 10.32 8.31
CA ALA A 146 4.29 10.16 9.57
C ALA A 146 4.52 8.68 9.95
N GLN A 147 3.48 7.85 9.83
CA GLN A 147 3.58 6.40 10.08
C GLN A 147 4.46 5.70 9.06
N GLY A 148 4.41 6.11 7.79
CA GLY A 148 5.26 5.59 6.73
C GLY A 148 6.74 5.86 7.04
N ALA A 149 7.08 7.10 7.38
CA ALA A 149 8.43 7.48 7.80
C ALA A 149 8.89 6.68 9.02
N LEU A 150 8.05 6.55 10.05
CA LEU A 150 8.37 5.76 11.24
C LEU A 150 8.61 4.28 10.91
N THR A 151 7.76 3.68 10.08
CA THR A 151 7.88 2.28 9.65
C THR A 151 9.16 2.05 8.87
N LEU A 152 9.51 2.98 7.96
CA LEU A 152 10.75 2.96 7.21
C LEU A 152 11.99 3.05 8.11
N LEU A 153 11.98 3.95 9.08
CA LEU A 153 13.08 4.08 10.03
C LEU A 153 13.23 2.83 10.91
N ALA A 154 12.11 2.24 11.33
CA ALA A 154 12.11 1.00 12.11
C ALA A 154 12.65 -0.18 11.30
N LEU A 155 12.26 -0.31 10.03
CA LEU A 155 12.80 -1.33 9.12
C LEU A 155 14.29 -1.11 8.84
N HIS A 156 14.69 0.12 8.58
CA HIS A 156 16.09 0.48 8.34
C HIS A 156 16.99 0.12 9.54
N LYS A 157 16.50 0.27 10.77
CA LYS A 157 17.24 -0.13 11.98
C LYS A 157 17.29 -1.64 12.19
N LEU A 158 16.32 -2.37 11.67
CA LEU A 158 16.20 -3.80 11.89
C LEU A 158 16.95 -4.64 10.87
N ILE A 159 17.08 -4.10 9.65
CA ILE A 159 17.77 -4.77 8.56
C ILE A 159 19.12 -4.08 8.41
N ASP A 160 20.21 -4.79 8.72
CA ASP A 160 21.59 -4.35 8.49
C ASP A 160 21.86 -4.30 6.97
N LEU A 161 21.25 -3.32 6.30
CA LEU A 161 21.40 -3.09 4.87
C LEU A 161 22.61 -2.21 4.60
N SER A 162 23.36 -2.57 3.57
CA SER A 162 24.37 -1.67 3.02
C SER A 162 23.72 -0.34 2.58
N PRO A 163 24.45 0.78 2.57
CA PRO A 163 23.93 2.08 2.13
C PRO A 163 23.26 2.02 0.75
N TRP A 164 23.77 1.16 -0.15
CA TRP A 164 23.19 0.94 -1.48
C TRP A 164 21.82 0.27 -1.43
N GLN A 165 21.68 -0.80 -0.65
CA GLN A 165 20.40 -1.48 -0.46
C GLN A 165 19.37 -0.59 0.24
N GLN A 166 19.81 0.37 1.07
CA GLN A 166 18.91 1.36 1.68
C GLN A 166 18.33 2.31 0.64
N VAL A 167 19.17 2.82 -0.29
CA VAL A 167 18.72 3.66 -1.40
C VAL A 167 17.78 2.88 -2.33
N GLU A 168 18.11 1.62 -2.61
CA GLU A 168 17.25 0.72 -3.37
C GLU A 168 15.87 0.56 -2.71
N LEU A 169 15.84 0.11 -1.46
CA LEU A 169 14.59 -0.11 -0.72
C LEU A 169 13.76 1.17 -0.61
N PHE A 170 14.41 2.30 -0.30
CA PHE A 170 13.73 3.59 -0.22
C PHE A 170 13.12 4.00 -1.57
N SER A 171 13.88 3.88 -2.67
CA SER A 171 13.39 4.17 -4.01
C SER A 171 12.20 3.29 -4.38
N VAL A 172 12.29 1.98 -4.08
CA VAL A 172 11.20 1.04 -4.37
C VAL A 172 9.94 1.41 -3.60
N ILE A 173 10.06 1.72 -2.31
CA ILE A 173 8.90 2.07 -1.48
C ILE A 173 8.27 3.39 -1.95
N VAL A 174 9.07 4.41 -2.24
CA VAL A 174 8.57 5.67 -2.82
C VAL A 174 7.90 5.42 -4.17
N GLY A 175 8.49 4.58 -5.01
CA GLY A 175 7.92 4.19 -6.30
C GLY A 175 6.55 3.52 -6.18
N LEU A 176 6.42 2.56 -5.26
CA LEU A 176 5.17 1.87 -4.97
C LEU A 176 4.10 2.82 -4.40
N LEU A 177 4.48 3.76 -3.53
CA LEU A 177 3.56 4.78 -3.02
C LEU A 177 3.05 5.71 -4.12
N LEU A 178 3.95 6.16 -5.02
CA LEU A 178 3.57 6.98 -6.17
C LEU A 178 2.64 6.22 -7.12
N LEU A 179 2.89 4.92 -7.36
CA LEU A 179 2.01 4.07 -8.15
C LEU A 179 0.63 3.94 -7.50
N ALA A 180 0.55 3.69 -6.20
CA ALA A 180 -0.72 3.59 -5.48
C ALA A 180 -1.52 4.89 -5.56
N VAL A 181 -0.87 6.04 -5.33
CA VAL A 181 -1.49 7.36 -5.47
C VAL A 181 -1.91 7.62 -6.91
N GLY A 182 -1.09 7.27 -7.89
CA GLY A 182 -1.38 7.39 -9.31
C GLY A 182 -2.59 6.56 -9.74
N HIS A 183 -2.68 5.29 -9.32
CA HIS A 183 -3.84 4.44 -9.62
C HIS A 183 -5.12 4.94 -8.95
N LEU A 184 -5.03 5.43 -7.71
CA LEU A 184 -6.18 6.05 -7.02
C LEU A 184 -6.60 7.37 -7.66
N GLY A 185 -5.65 8.17 -8.12
CA GLY A 185 -5.90 9.40 -8.87
C GLY A 185 -6.57 9.12 -10.20
N TRP A 186 -6.04 8.14 -10.94
CA TRP A 186 -6.62 7.67 -12.20
C TRP A 186 -8.06 7.18 -12.03
N TYR A 187 -8.36 6.40 -10.99
CA TYR A 187 -9.73 5.94 -10.73
C TYR A 187 -10.72 7.09 -10.46
N ARG A 188 -10.22 8.22 -9.91
CA ARG A 188 -11.04 9.41 -9.63
C ARG A 188 -11.19 10.31 -10.86
N GLU A 189 -10.23 10.29 -11.77
CA GLU A 189 -10.22 11.06 -13.00
C GLU A 189 -11.03 10.34 -14.09
N GLN A 190 -12.36 10.38 -14.00
CA GLN A 190 -13.21 9.88 -15.09
C GLN A 190 -13.44 10.94 -16.18
N ASP A 191 -13.48 12.23 -15.83
CA ASP A 191 -13.87 13.29 -16.78
C ASP A 191 -12.76 14.29 -17.12
N ARG A 192 -11.68 14.38 -16.32
CA ARG A 192 -10.61 15.35 -16.55
C ARG A 192 -9.24 14.75 -16.31
N GLU A 193 -8.44 14.86 -17.36
CA GLU A 193 -7.05 14.47 -17.45
C GLU A 193 -6.14 15.35 -16.55
N SER A 194 -5.36 14.73 -15.65
CA SER A 194 -4.30 15.41 -14.90
C SER A 194 -2.91 14.87 -15.23
N ASP A 195 -2.00 15.78 -15.57
CA ASP A 195 -0.60 15.45 -15.80
C ASP A 195 0.09 14.89 -14.54
N LEU A 196 -0.36 15.31 -13.35
CA LEU A 196 0.21 14.84 -12.08
C LEU A 196 -0.01 13.34 -11.87
N VAL A 197 -1.18 12.81 -12.28
CA VAL A 197 -1.47 11.37 -12.17
C VAL A 197 -0.58 10.59 -13.13
N SER A 198 -0.47 11.03 -14.39
CA SER A 198 0.41 10.40 -15.38
C SER A 198 1.88 10.42 -14.94
N MET A 199 2.37 11.55 -14.41
CA MET A 199 3.72 11.67 -13.86
C MET A 199 3.93 10.76 -12.66
N SER A 200 2.97 10.69 -11.73
CA SER A 200 3.07 9.80 -10.56
C SER A 200 3.14 8.33 -10.96
N LEU A 201 2.36 7.89 -11.96
CA LEU A 201 2.39 6.53 -12.48
C LEU A 201 3.73 6.23 -13.18
N PHE A 202 4.24 7.16 -13.99
CA PHE A 202 5.49 6.98 -14.71
C PHE A 202 6.71 6.93 -13.77
N PHE A 203 6.90 7.96 -12.93
CA PHE A 203 7.99 7.99 -11.98
C PHE A 203 7.88 6.90 -10.92
N GLY A 204 6.65 6.57 -10.50
CA GLY A 204 6.40 5.47 -9.58
C GLY A 204 6.85 4.13 -10.16
N ALA A 205 6.50 3.85 -11.43
CA ALA A 205 6.94 2.64 -12.12
C ALA A 205 8.47 2.57 -12.25
N LEU A 206 9.11 3.69 -12.59
CA LEU A 206 10.56 3.76 -12.78
C LEU A 206 11.31 3.57 -11.47
N LEU A 207 10.89 4.27 -10.40
CA LEU A 207 11.49 4.15 -9.07
C LEU A 207 11.27 2.78 -8.41
N ALA A 208 10.20 2.07 -8.78
CA ALA A 208 9.97 0.70 -8.32
C ALA A 208 10.80 -0.32 -9.11
N ALA A 209 10.84 -0.22 -10.44
CA ALA A 209 11.45 -1.24 -11.28
C ALA A 209 12.97 -1.10 -11.43
N VAL A 210 13.49 0.13 -11.60
CA VAL A 210 14.90 0.36 -11.94
C VAL A 210 15.86 -0.06 -10.82
N PRO A 211 15.63 0.29 -9.54
CA PRO A 211 16.55 -0.12 -8.47
C PRO A 211 16.61 -1.64 -8.34
N LEU A 212 15.47 -2.33 -8.42
CA LEU A 212 15.39 -3.80 -8.39
C LEU A 212 16.13 -4.42 -9.59
N ALA A 213 16.02 -3.81 -10.78
CA ALA A 213 16.76 -4.25 -11.96
C ALA A 213 18.28 -4.09 -11.78
N ILE A 214 18.72 -2.97 -11.20
CA ILE A 214 20.14 -2.72 -10.92
C ILE A 214 20.66 -3.70 -9.86
N ALA A 215 19.92 -3.90 -8.78
CA ALA A 215 20.30 -4.81 -7.70
C ALA A 215 20.44 -6.25 -8.19
N THR A 216 19.43 -6.76 -8.90
CA THR A 216 19.48 -8.09 -9.50
C THR A 216 20.61 -8.23 -10.52
N TRP A 217 20.89 -7.20 -11.32
CA TRP A 217 22.03 -7.21 -12.24
C TRP A 217 23.37 -7.32 -11.50
N ILE A 218 23.57 -6.49 -10.47
CA ILE A 218 24.79 -6.47 -9.66
C ILE A 218 24.98 -7.81 -8.96
N ASP A 219 23.94 -8.35 -8.32
CA ASP A 219 24.01 -9.63 -7.60
C ASP A 219 24.40 -10.77 -8.54
N ARG A 220 23.76 -10.84 -9.72
CA ARG A 220 24.07 -11.85 -10.73
C ARG A 220 25.48 -11.72 -11.28
N HIS A 221 25.96 -10.50 -11.50
CA HIS A 221 27.33 -10.27 -11.95
C HIS A 221 28.37 -10.81 -10.95
N HIS A 222 28.04 -10.84 -9.65
CA HIS A 222 28.89 -11.43 -8.61
C HIS A 222 28.62 -12.93 -8.37
N GLY A 223 27.74 -13.56 -9.17
CA GLY A 223 27.36 -14.96 -8.99
C GLY A 223 26.46 -15.23 -7.78
N HIS A 224 25.87 -14.19 -7.18
CA HIS A 224 24.94 -14.32 -6.06
C HIS A 224 23.49 -14.35 -6.54
N PHE A 225 22.71 -15.32 -6.05
CA PHE A 225 21.29 -15.43 -6.33
C PHE A 225 20.47 -15.12 -5.07
N LEU A 226 20.20 -13.83 -4.83
CA LEU A 226 19.38 -13.39 -3.71
C LEU A 226 17.90 -13.46 -4.08
N ILE A 227 17.20 -14.45 -3.52
CA ILE A 227 15.78 -14.73 -3.80
C ILE A 227 14.91 -13.47 -3.62
N ALA A 228 15.22 -12.62 -2.64
CA ALA A 228 14.45 -11.40 -2.38
C ALA A 228 14.48 -10.40 -3.56
N ASN A 229 15.67 -10.14 -4.11
CA ASN A 229 15.85 -9.20 -5.22
C ASN A 229 15.28 -9.79 -6.51
N GLU A 230 15.50 -11.08 -6.73
CA GLU A 230 15.00 -11.85 -7.88
C GLU A 230 13.47 -11.88 -7.93
N ALA A 231 12.85 -12.34 -6.84
CA ALA A 231 11.40 -12.42 -6.73
C ALA A 231 10.79 -11.01 -6.71
N GLY A 232 11.42 -10.04 -6.03
CA GLY A 232 10.98 -8.66 -5.98
C GLY A 232 10.94 -8.02 -7.37
N PHE A 233 12.04 -8.12 -8.14
CA PHE A 233 12.11 -7.55 -9.48
C PHE A 233 11.09 -8.18 -10.43
N LEU A 234 11.02 -9.52 -10.46
CA LEU A 234 10.06 -10.23 -11.29
C LEU A 234 8.62 -9.85 -10.90
N PHE A 235 8.30 -9.89 -9.61
CA PHE A 235 6.96 -9.56 -9.10
C PHE A 235 6.56 -8.13 -9.47
N VAL A 236 7.42 -7.13 -9.22
CA VAL A 236 7.12 -5.73 -9.56
C VAL A 236 6.97 -5.54 -11.07
N SER A 237 7.82 -6.16 -11.89
CA SER A 237 7.72 -6.04 -13.34
C SER A 237 6.41 -6.62 -13.90
N VAL A 238 6.01 -7.82 -13.44
CA VAL A 238 4.77 -8.48 -13.83
C VAL A 238 3.56 -7.72 -13.30
N LEU A 239 3.63 -7.20 -12.07
CA LEU A 239 2.55 -6.40 -11.49
C LEU A 239 2.33 -5.11 -12.29
N LEU A 240 3.40 -4.38 -12.64
CA LEU A 240 3.32 -3.17 -13.47
C LEU A 240 2.74 -3.45 -14.85
N LEU A 241 3.16 -4.55 -15.47
CA LEU A 241 2.65 -4.98 -16.76
C LEU A 241 1.17 -5.37 -16.67
N GLY A 242 0.80 -6.14 -15.66
CA GLY A 242 -0.57 -6.56 -15.40
C GLY A 242 -1.50 -5.38 -15.13
N THR A 243 -1.13 -4.47 -14.22
CA THR A 243 -1.95 -3.27 -13.94
C THR A 243 -2.00 -2.34 -15.14
N GLY A 244 -0.91 -2.19 -15.89
CA GLY A 244 -0.89 -1.42 -17.13
C GLY A 244 -1.85 -1.96 -18.19
N LEU A 245 -1.89 -3.27 -18.39
CA LEU A 245 -2.80 -3.90 -19.35
C LEU A 245 -4.26 -3.83 -18.88
N VAL A 246 -4.54 -4.15 -17.62
CA VAL A 246 -5.91 -4.15 -17.07
C VAL A 246 -6.51 -2.75 -17.04
N PHE A 247 -5.72 -1.73 -16.70
CA PHE A 247 -6.17 -0.35 -16.62
C PHE A 247 -5.88 0.49 -17.87
N GLN A 248 -5.29 -0.12 -18.91
CA GLN A 248 -4.92 0.54 -20.17
C GLN A 248 -4.01 1.78 -19.98
N LEU A 249 -3.04 1.68 -19.06
CA LEU A 249 -2.09 2.75 -18.74
C LEU A 249 -0.78 2.53 -19.49
N LYS A 250 -0.40 3.41 -20.42
CA LYS A 250 0.84 3.22 -21.20
C LYS A 250 2.09 3.19 -20.33
N SER A 251 2.18 4.08 -19.33
CA SER A 251 3.39 4.25 -18.53
C SER A 251 3.78 2.97 -17.78
N THR A 252 2.85 2.38 -17.03
CA THR A 252 3.09 1.14 -16.30
C THR A 252 3.24 -0.06 -17.23
N THR A 253 2.53 -0.11 -18.36
CA THR A 253 2.70 -1.16 -19.38
C THR A 253 4.08 -1.12 -20.01
N LEU A 254 4.57 0.06 -20.40
CA LEU A 254 5.86 0.24 -21.04
C LEU A 254 7.00 -0.11 -20.06
N VAL A 255 6.96 0.47 -18.86
CA VAL A 255 7.99 0.18 -17.84
C VAL A 255 7.94 -1.28 -17.39
N GLY A 256 6.75 -1.82 -17.15
CA GLY A 256 6.56 -3.22 -16.77
C GLY A 256 7.06 -4.19 -17.84
N SER A 257 6.69 -3.99 -19.11
CA SER A 257 7.17 -4.83 -20.22
C SER A 257 8.68 -4.75 -20.41
N LEU A 258 9.27 -3.55 -20.34
CA LEU A 258 10.72 -3.36 -20.42
C LEU A 258 11.43 -4.04 -19.25
N ALA A 259 10.93 -3.87 -18.03
CA ALA A 259 11.47 -4.50 -16.83
C ALA A 259 11.39 -6.03 -16.89
N THR A 260 10.26 -6.58 -17.32
CA THR A 260 10.10 -8.04 -17.48
C THR A 260 11.02 -8.57 -18.58
N ALA A 261 11.14 -7.89 -19.72
CA ALA A 261 12.08 -8.26 -20.77
C ALA A 261 13.53 -8.23 -20.27
N LEU A 262 13.90 -7.17 -19.55
CA LEU A 262 15.22 -7.04 -18.95
C LEU A 262 15.50 -8.18 -17.96
N TYR A 263 14.54 -8.55 -17.11
CA TYR A 263 14.67 -9.69 -16.19
C TYR A 263 14.98 -11.00 -16.92
N PHE A 264 14.27 -11.29 -18.02
CA PHE A 264 14.52 -12.50 -18.80
C PHE A 264 15.85 -12.45 -19.54
N ILE A 265 16.23 -11.29 -20.11
CA ILE A 265 17.52 -11.10 -20.77
C ILE A 265 18.66 -11.34 -19.77
N THR A 266 18.59 -10.74 -18.58
CA THR A 266 19.60 -10.96 -17.54
C THR A 266 19.65 -12.42 -17.13
N LEU A 267 18.51 -13.12 -17.14
CA LEU A 267 18.46 -14.52 -16.73
C LEU A 267 19.15 -15.38 -17.78
N LEU A 268 18.88 -15.12 -19.06
CA LEU A 268 19.52 -15.85 -20.15
C LEU A 268 21.04 -15.59 -20.25
N LEU A 269 21.47 -14.35 -20.00
CA LEU A 269 22.89 -13.97 -20.13
C LEU A 269 23.75 -14.36 -18.93
N LEU A 270 23.23 -14.22 -17.71
CA LEU A 270 24.03 -14.32 -16.48
C LEU A 270 23.78 -15.60 -15.67
N VAL A 271 22.85 -16.46 -16.08
CA VAL A 271 22.70 -17.77 -15.43
C VAL A 271 23.93 -18.63 -15.72
N GLU A 272 24.55 -19.15 -14.66
CA GLU A 272 25.59 -20.16 -14.77
C GLU A 272 24.98 -21.49 -15.27
N TRP A 273 24.97 -21.64 -16.59
CA TRP A 273 24.42 -22.82 -17.26
C TRP A 273 25.13 -24.13 -16.90
N SER A 274 26.28 -24.09 -16.24
CA SER A 274 26.99 -25.26 -15.73
C SER A 274 26.25 -25.95 -14.58
N HIS A 275 25.52 -25.20 -13.75
CA HIS A 275 24.87 -25.71 -12.53
C HIS A 275 23.38 -26.03 -12.72
N VAL A 276 22.74 -25.52 -13.77
CA VAL A 276 21.31 -25.70 -14.00
C VAL A 276 21.05 -27.01 -14.73
N ASN A 277 20.27 -27.91 -14.13
CA ASN A 277 19.85 -29.16 -14.76
C ASN A 277 19.12 -28.86 -16.08
N THR A 278 19.38 -29.64 -17.14
CA THR A 278 18.85 -29.40 -18.51
C THR A 278 17.32 -29.22 -18.53
N VAL A 279 16.61 -29.89 -17.63
CA VAL A 279 15.16 -29.78 -17.46
C VAL A 279 14.74 -28.38 -16.99
N ALA A 280 15.46 -27.78 -16.04
CA ALA A 280 15.18 -26.42 -15.58
C ALA A 280 15.45 -25.40 -16.69
N LYS A 281 16.49 -25.60 -17.51
CA LYS A 281 16.74 -24.77 -18.71
C LYS A 281 15.55 -24.78 -19.67
N LEU A 282 15.03 -25.99 -19.95
CA LEU A 282 13.90 -26.16 -20.86
C LEU A 282 12.61 -25.53 -20.30
N ILE A 283 12.36 -25.69 -19.00
CA ILE A 283 11.18 -25.10 -18.33
C ILE A 283 11.27 -23.57 -18.33
N THR A 284 12.44 -22.98 -18.08
CA THR A 284 12.59 -21.52 -18.08
C THR A 284 12.43 -20.93 -19.48
N VAL A 285 13.05 -21.54 -20.50
CA VAL A 285 12.91 -21.08 -21.90
C VAL A 285 11.49 -21.33 -22.41
N GLY A 286 10.92 -22.51 -22.16
CA GLY A 286 9.57 -22.88 -22.55
C GLY A 286 8.49 -22.05 -21.84
N GLY A 287 8.63 -21.85 -20.53
CA GLY A 287 7.75 -21.01 -19.73
C GLY A 287 7.82 -19.55 -20.15
N GLY A 288 9.03 -19.01 -20.38
CA GLY A 288 9.22 -17.63 -20.86
C GLY A 288 8.63 -17.40 -22.25
N THR A 289 8.80 -18.35 -23.17
CA THR A 289 8.22 -18.26 -24.53
C THR A 289 6.70 -18.41 -24.52
N LEU A 290 6.14 -19.35 -23.75
CA LEU A 290 4.68 -19.49 -23.59
C LEU A 290 4.07 -18.25 -22.92
N PHE A 291 4.70 -17.75 -21.86
CA PHE A 291 4.25 -16.55 -21.17
C PHE A 291 4.31 -15.32 -22.08
N GLY A 292 5.44 -15.10 -22.76
CA GLY A 292 5.60 -14.01 -23.73
C GLY A 292 4.60 -14.10 -24.89
N GLY A 293 4.37 -15.31 -25.42
CA GLY A 293 3.36 -15.56 -26.44
C GLY A 293 1.93 -15.27 -25.93
N GLY A 294 1.61 -15.69 -24.71
CA GLY A 294 0.35 -15.38 -24.05
C GLY A 294 0.14 -13.87 -23.85
N LEU A 295 1.21 -13.13 -23.54
CA LEU A 295 1.19 -11.68 -23.36
C LEU A 295 0.96 -10.94 -24.68
N ILE A 296 1.63 -11.37 -25.74
CA ILE A 296 1.41 -10.87 -27.10
C ILE A 296 -0.03 -11.16 -27.52
N LEU A 297 -0.51 -12.39 -27.35
CA LEU A 297 -1.88 -12.76 -27.66
C LEU A 297 -2.90 -11.97 -26.85
N ALA A 298 -2.65 -11.72 -25.56
CA ALA A 298 -3.51 -10.89 -24.72
C ALA A 298 -3.55 -9.43 -25.22
N PHE A 299 -2.39 -8.88 -25.60
CA PHE A 299 -2.29 -7.53 -26.17
C PHE A 299 -3.02 -7.41 -27.51
N PHE A 300 -2.95 -8.44 -28.34
CA PHE A 300 -3.62 -8.46 -29.63
C PHE A 300 -5.06 -8.98 -29.56
N ARG A 301 -5.54 -9.53 -28.44
CA ARG A 301 -6.88 -10.13 -28.32
C ARG A 301 -7.96 -9.12 -28.72
N ASP A 302 -7.96 -7.95 -28.11
CA ASP A 302 -9.00 -6.95 -28.36
C ASP A 302 -8.83 -6.32 -29.76
N ARG A 303 -7.59 -6.27 -30.29
CA ARG A 303 -7.34 -5.85 -31.68
C ARG A 303 -7.80 -6.89 -32.70
N LEU A 304 -7.63 -8.18 -32.42
CA LEU A 304 -8.05 -9.29 -33.26
C LEU A 304 -9.58 -9.40 -33.28
N LEU A 305 -10.23 -9.14 -32.14
CA LEU A 305 -11.69 -9.12 -32.04
C LEU A 305 -12.30 -7.88 -32.73
N ALA A 306 -11.63 -6.72 -32.68
CA ALA A 306 -12.11 -5.49 -33.34
C ALA A 306 -11.69 -5.36 -34.82
N LEU A 307 -10.80 -6.23 -35.31
CA LEU A 307 -10.27 -6.20 -36.68
C LEU A 307 -11.37 -6.30 -37.76
N PRO A 308 -12.39 -7.18 -37.64
CA PRO A 308 -13.46 -7.28 -38.63
C PRO A 308 -14.27 -6.00 -38.77
N GLU A 309 -14.64 -5.37 -37.64
CA GLU A 309 -15.38 -4.10 -37.64
C GLU A 309 -14.51 -2.92 -38.13
N ARG A 310 -13.22 -2.89 -37.77
CA ARG A 310 -12.29 -1.86 -38.23
C ARG A 310 -11.98 -1.94 -39.73
N ILE A 311 -11.89 -3.16 -40.29
CA ILE A 311 -11.78 -3.38 -41.73
C ILE A 311 -13.05 -2.91 -42.44
N LYS A 312 -14.22 -3.18 -41.84
CA LYS A 312 -15.52 -2.74 -42.36
C LYS A 312 -15.66 -1.21 -42.37
N ASN A 313 -15.10 -0.53 -41.37
CA ASN A 313 -15.21 0.92 -41.17
C ASN A 313 -13.96 1.72 -41.63
N ARG A 314 -12.93 1.07 -42.18
CA ARG A 314 -11.65 1.67 -42.59
C ARG A 314 -10.95 2.52 -41.51
N GLU A 315 -11.08 2.16 -40.23
CA GLU A 315 -10.37 2.82 -39.14
C GLU A 315 -9.08 2.07 -38.78
N GLY A 316 -7.93 2.70 -39.03
CA GLY A 316 -6.62 2.05 -38.99
C GLY A 316 -5.60 2.63 -38.00
N ILE A 317 -4.33 2.46 -38.38
CA ILE A 317 -3.09 2.51 -37.56
C ILE A 317 -2.92 3.79 -36.71
N PHE A 318 -3.67 4.86 -36.98
CA PHE A 318 -3.55 6.13 -36.26
C PHE A 318 -4.26 6.18 -34.89
N LYS A 319 -5.14 5.24 -34.54
CA LYS A 319 -5.85 5.27 -33.24
C LYS A 319 -4.97 4.86 -32.04
N VAL A 320 -3.78 4.32 -32.28
CA VAL A 320 -2.83 3.86 -31.25
C VAL A 320 -2.00 5.02 -30.68
N MET A 321 -2.00 6.18 -31.34
CA MET A 321 -1.40 7.41 -30.76
C MET A 321 -2.31 8.08 -29.71
N ASN A 322 -3.58 7.67 -29.57
CA ASN A 322 -4.53 8.28 -28.61
C ASN A 322 -4.68 7.54 -27.27
N TRP A 323 -3.91 6.49 -27.01
CA TRP A 323 -3.84 5.95 -25.64
C TRP A 323 -3.11 6.97 -24.74
N ARG A 324 -3.40 7.01 -23.44
CA ARG A 324 -2.66 7.87 -22.50
C ARG A 324 -1.38 7.20 -22.07
#